data_AF-A0A024QH75-F1
#
_entry.id   AF-A0A024QH75-F1
#
_cell.length_a   1.000
_cell.length_b   1.000
_cell.length_c   1.000
_cell.angle_alpha   90.00
_cell.angle_beta   90.00
_cell.angle_gamma   90.00
#
_symmetry.space_group_name_H-M   'P 1'
#
loop_
_entity.id
_entity.type
_entity.pdbx_description
1 polymer ?
#
loop_
_entity_poly.entity_id
_entity_poly.type
_entity_poly.pdbx_seq_one_letter_code
_entity_poly.pdbx_strand_id
1 'polypeptide(L)'
;MISKNFGEEIKTARMYNKLTIREAAKRMGLSHSYLSQIENNKRSIPSPEVIKKISVGLNTDYYYLLSVAGYNNEAYKTLSFLNKLIDEAPEEFKIDFMKKHDPHIRKLIENRRKLNDKLPNPEVSIRFPNTFFINAEAHDYLRLMRLNKKLSNKEMAEKLGIKEEQYIKMESKMTYSSLELEQYSTRLGEIFGVEEFKDWLLFVFTETPNQNFVDDYTPEDVMKEITVTVPSVVKKYDSDGKVFFQSYNEDQLRQNFSKLEHILSDDRLLTYYGRVLTSKDKQKILRVMEILFE
;
A
#
# COMPACT_ATOMS: atom_id res chain seq x y z
N MET A 1 22.92 29.22 -0.40
CA MET A 1 22.77 30.10 0.78
C MET A 1 22.71 29.22 2.01
N ILE A 2 23.48 29.54 3.04
CA ILE A 2 23.77 28.66 4.19
C ILE A 2 22.56 28.56 5.13
N SER A 3 22.28 27.32 5.55
CA SER A 3 21.23 26.86 6.48
C SER A 3 21.13 27.67 7.77
N LYS A 4 20.19 28.61 7.86
CA LYS A 4 19.93 29.33 9.13
C LYS A 4 19.16 28.51 10.17
N ASN A 5 18.65 27.32 9.85
CA ASN A 5 17.62 26.68 10.68
C ASN A 5 18.08 25.51 11.56
N PHE A 6 19.13 24.76 11.20
CA PHE A 6 19.46 23.51 11.93
C PHE A 6 19.88 23.72 13.38
N GLY A 7 20.85 24.60 13.67
CA GLY A 7 21.28 24.85 15.04
C GLY A 7 20.16 25.44 15.92
N GLU A 8 19.32 26.29 15.34
CA GLU A 8 18.18 26.90 16.02
C GLU A 8 17.08 25.86 16.32
N GLU A 9 16.83 24.91 15.42
CA GLU A 9 15.89 23.82 15.61
C GLU A 9 16.33 22.89 16.75
N ILE A 10 17.61 22.51 16.79
CA ILE A 10 18.17 21.71 17.90
C ILE A 10 18.00 22.43 19.23
N LYS A 11 18.27 23.74 19.25
CA LYS A 11 18.10 24.57 20.45
C LYS A 11 16.64 24.64 20.90
N THR A 12 15.72 24.79 19.95
CA THR A 12 14.27 24.84 20.21
C THR A 12 13.77 23.52 20.79
N ALA A 13 14.10 22.39 20.14
CA ALA A 13 13.75 21.05 20.62
C ALA A 13 14.34 20.76 22.01
N ARG A 14 15.57 21.19 22.29
CA ARG A 14 16.17 21.07 23.63
C ARG A 14 15.40 21.87 24.68
N MET A 15 15.05 23.12 24.37
CA MET A 15 14.32 24.00 25.28
C MET A 15 12.89 23.50 25.53
N TYR A 16 12.20 23.00 24.49
CA TYR A 16 10.88 22.38 24.61
C TYR A 16 10.90 21.20 25.59
N ASN A 17 11.93 20.36 25.51
CA ASN A 17 12.15 19.25 26.43
C ASN A 17 12.69 19.66 27.82
N LYS A 18 12.85 20.97 28.08
CA LYS A 18 13.35 21.53 29.34
C LYS A 18 14.72 20.99 29.76
N LEU A 19 15.58 20.66 28.79
CA LEU A 19 16.90 20.11 29.04
C LEU A 19 17.97 21.21 29.08
N THR A 20 18.87 21.13 30.07
CA THR A 20 20.13 21.88 29.99
C THR A 20 21.02 21.32 28.88
N ILE A 21 21.94 22.14 28.39
CA ILE A 21 22.87 21.71 27.33
C ILE A 21 23.74 20.51 27.75
N ARG A 22 24.06 20.39 29.04
CA ARG A 22 24.85 19.27 29.57
C ARG A 22 24.03 17.97 29.63
N GLU A 23 22.75 18.06 30.02
CA GLU A 23 21.85 16.90 30.06
C GLU A 23 21.55 16.39 28.65
N ALA A 24 21.25 17.29 27.72
CA ALA A 24 21.02 16.95 26.32
C ALA A 24 22.26 16.27 25.70
N ALA A 25 23.44 16.87 25.87
CA ALA A 25 24.68 16.29 25.35
C ALA A 25 24.97 14.90 25.93
N LYS A 26 24.74 14.70 27.24
CA LYS A 26 24.87 13.40 27.89
C LYS A 26 23.93 12.36 27.29
N ARG A 27 22.67 12.71 27.02
CA ARG A 27 21.68 11.80 26.39
C ARG A 27 22.07 11.39 24.98
N MET A 28 22.71 12.29 24.24
CA MET A 28 23.15 12.06 22.86
C MET A 28 24.51 11.34 22.76
N GLY A 29 25.22 11.16 23.89
CA GLY A 29 26.61 10.70 23.86
C GLY A 29 27.57 11.70 23.19
N LEU A 30 27.26 13.00 23.24
CA LEU A 30 28.04 14.09 22.67
C LEU A 30 28.69 14.95 23.77
N SER A 31 29.71 15.73 23.42
CA SER A 31 30.25 16.73 24.36
C SER A 31 29.35 17.98 24.40
N HIS A 32 29.17 18.57 25.58
CA HIS A 32 28.37 19.80 25.73
C HIS A 32 28.92 20.97 24.90
N SER A 33 30.25 21.02 24.71
CA SER A 33 30.91 22.01 23.84
C SER A 33 30.54 21.78 22.37
N TYR A 34 30.51 20.51 21.92
CA TYR A 34 30.11 20.14 20.56
C TYR A 34 28.63 20.51 20.29
N LEU A 35 27.72 20.19 21.22
CA LEU A 35 26.31 20.57 21.10
C LEU A 35 26.13 22.10 21.08
N SER A 36 26.88 22.83 21.91
CA SER A 36 26.86 24.30 21.92
C SER A 36 27.32 24.91 20.59
N GLN A 37 28.35 24.33 19.98
CA GLN A 37 28.81 24.78 18.67
C GLN A 37 27.75 24.55 17.58
N ILE A 38 27.01 23.44 17.64
CA ILE A 38 25.88 23.15 16.74
C ILE A 38 24.76 24.18 16.95
N GLU A 39 24.28 24.35 18.19
CA GLU A 39 23.15 25.25 18.50
C GLU A 39 23.41 26.73 18.15
N ASN A 40 24.68 27.14 18.12
CA ASN A 40 25.07 28.50 17.80
C ASN A 40 25.58 28.67 16.36
N ASN A 41 25.36 27.67 15.48
CA ASN A 41 25.79 27.68 14.08
C ASN A 41 27.31 27.92 13.92
N LYS A 42 28.11 27.55 14.92
CA LYS A 42 29.59 27.65 14.91
C LYS A 42 30.26 26.40 14.34
N ARG A 43 29.47 25.44 13.85
CA ARG A 43 29.93 24.20 13.24
C ARG A 43 29.13 23.90 11.98
N SER A 44 29.73 23.15 11.07
CA SER A 44 29.03 22.59 9.91
C SER A 44 27.95 21.60 10.35
N ILE A 45 26.99 21.37 9.45
CA ILE A 45 25.93 20.37 9.61
C ILE A 45 26.55 19.02 9.98
N PRO A 46 26.11 18.37 11.08
CA PRO A 46 26.65 17.08 11.51
C PRO A 46 26.30 15.95 10.53
N SER A 47 27.03 14.83 10.60
CA SER A 47 26.70 13.64 9.80
C SER A 47 25.35 13.02 10.21
N PRO A 48 24.71 12.23 9.33
CA PRO A 48 23.45 11.55 9.65
C PRO A 48 23.52 10.71 10.93
N GLU A 49 24.63 10.02 11.19
CA GLU A 49 24.84 9.26 12.43
C GLU A 49 24.78 10.14 13.69
N VAL A 50 25.36 11.35 13.63
CA VAL A 50 25.31 12.32 14.73
C VAL A 50 23.91 12.92 14.85
N ILE A 51 23.23 13.20 13.73
CA ILE A 51 21.85 13.67 13.72
C ILE A 51 20.90 12.63 14.34
N LYS A 52 21.14 11.32 14.12
CA LYS A 52 20.40 10.23 14.76
C LYS A 52 20.58 10.23 16.28
N LYS A 53 21.81 10.42 16.77
CA LYS A 53 22.09 10.56 18.21
C LYS A 53 21.38 11.78 18.81
N ILE A 54 21.32 12.89 18.06
CA ILE A 54 20.61 14.12 18.46
C ILE A 54 19.10 13.88 18.52
N SER A 55 18.52 13.27 17.49
CA SER A 55 17.11 12.87 17.42
C SER A 55 16.69 12.03 18.61
N VAL A 56 17.43 10.95 18.90
CA VAL A 56 17.17 10.09 20.06
C VAL A 56 17.30 10.86 21.38
N GLY A 57 18.33 11.69 21.52
CA GLY A 57 18.56 12.47 22.75
C GLY A 57 17.53 13.56 23.03
N LEU A 58 16.88 14.09 22.00
CA LEU A 58 15.83 15.12 22.09
C LEU A 58 14.43 14.58 21.85
N ASN A 59 14.27 13.27 21.64
CA ASN A 59 12.99 12.69 21.25
C ASN A 59 12.33 13.46 20.09
N THR A 60 13.13 13.78 19.07
CA THR A 60 12.73 14.55 17.89
C THR A 60 12.86 13.66 16.67
N ASP A 61 12.01 13.88 15.67
CA ASP A 61 12.03 13.07 14.45
C ASP A 61 13.38 13.18 13.70
N TYR A 62 13.97 12.03 13.39
CA TYR A 62 15.30 11.95 12.77
C TYR A 62 15.30 12.53 11.35
N TYR A 63 14.27 12.21 10.57
CA TYR A 63 14.17 12.62 9.17
C TYR A 63 13.78 14.09 9.02
N TYR A 64 13.02 14.64 9.97
CA TYR A 64 12.80 16.06 10.13
C TYR A 64 14.14 16.78 10.35
N LEU A 65 14.97 16.30 11.28
CA LEU A 65 16.28 16.89 11.51
C LEU A 65 17.22 16.76 10.31
N LEU A 66 17.17 15.65 9.57
CA LEU A 66 17.88 15.50 8.29
C LEU A 66 17.41 16.52 7.24
N SER A 67 16.10 16.69 7.10
CA SER A 67 15.49 17.66 6.19
C SER A 67 15.90 19.10 6.54
N VAL A 68 15.83 19.46 7.82
CA VAL A 68 16.26 20.77 8.33
C VAL A 68 17.78 20.97 8.14
N ALA A 69 18.56 19.88 8.21
CA ALA A 69 19.98 19.84 7.89
C ALA A 69 20.28 19.88 6.37
N GLY A 70 19.27 19.98 5.51
CA GLY A 70 19.46 20.07 4.06
C GLY A 70 19.82 18.74 3.40
N TYR A 71 19.65 17.61 4.10
CA TYR A 71 19.60 16.31 3.47
C TYR A 71 18.23 16.21 2.78
N ASN A 72 18.19 16.52 1.48
CA ASN A 72 16.95 16.55 0.69
C ASN A 72 16.22 15.22 0.81
N ASN A 73 15.02 15.26 1.40
CA ASN A 73 14.26 14.11 1.84
C ASN A 73 13.59 13.40 0.64
N GLU A 74 14.26 12.39 0.07
CA GLU A 74 13.63 11.43 -0.83
C GLU A 74 12.74 10.40 -0.09
N ALA A 75 12.80 10.36 1.24
CA ALA A 75 12.13 9.34 2.06
C ALA A 75 10.59 9.45 2.07
N TYR A 76 10.03 10.67 1.94
CA TYR A 76 8.58 10.83 1.70
C TYR A 76 8.15 10.36 0.29
N LYS A 77 9.04 10.44 -0.73
CA LYS A 77 8.79 9.78 -2.01
C LYS A 77 8.82 8.25 -1.82
N THR A 78 9.66 7.74 -0.94
CA THR A 78 9.81 6.30 -0.67
C THR A 78 8.56 5.67 -0.04
N LEU A 79 7.90 6.33 0.93
CA LEU A 79 6.68 5.78 1.56
C LEU A 79 5.45 5.86 0.64
N SER A 80 5.27 6.97 -0.08
CA SER A 80 4.21 7.08 -1.10
C SER A 80 4.42 6.09 -2.24
N PHE A 81 5.68 5.86 -2.63
CA PHE A 81 6.06 4.77 -3.54
C PHE A 81 5.70 3.40 -2.96
N LEU A 82 6.00 3.14 -1.69
CA LEU A 82 5.74 1.83 -1.05
C LEU A 82 4.24 1.51 -0.92
N ASN A 83 3.42 2.49 -0.52
CA ASN A 83 1.95 2.31 -0.50
C ASN A 83 1.43 1.90 -1.88
N LYS A 84 1.91 2.58 -2.92
CA LYS A 84 1.58 2.22 -4.30
C LYS A 84 2.01 0.79 -4.65
N LEU A 85 3.22 0.35 -4.26
CA LEU A 85 3.67 -1.02 -4.52
C LEU A 85 2.77 -2.06 -3.84
N ILE A 86 2.30 -1.76 -2.62
CA ILE A 86 1.43 -2.62 -1.81
C ILE A 86 0.02 -2.70 -2.42
N ASP A 87 -0.53 -1.56 -2.83
CA ASP A 87 -1.84 -1.50 -3.49
C ASP A 87 -1.82 -2.27 -4.82
N GLU A 88 -0.76 -2.09 -5.61
CA GLU A 88 -0.55 -2.73 -6.91
C GLU A 88 0.01 -4.17 -6.81
N ALA A 89 0.21 -4.70 -5.59
CA ALA A 89 0.75 -6.04 -5.41
C ALA A 89 -0.15 -7.10 -6.08
N PRO A 90 0.42 -8.16 -6.69
CA PRO A 90 -0.38 -9.22 -7.28
C PRO A 90 -1.31 -9.89 -6.27
N GLU A 91 -2.55 -10.16 -6.64
CA GLU A 91 -3.54 -10.77 -5.73
C GLU A 91 -3.08 -12.12 -5.16
N GLU A 92 -2.36 -12.92 -5.95
CA GLU A 92 -1.78 -14.18 -5.46
C GLU A 92 -0.78 -13.96 -4.33
N PHE A 93 0.06 -12.92 -4.42
CA PHE A 93 1.00 -12.54 -3.37
C PHE A 93 0.27 -12.06 -2.12
N LYS A 94 -0.75 -11.21 -2.27
CA LYS A 94 -1.58 -10.75 -1.15
C LYS A 94 -2.22 -11.93 -0.42
N ILE A 95 -2.80 -12.87 -1.16
CA ILE A 95 -3.46 -14.05 -0.61
C ILE A 95 -2.46 -14.96 0.13
N ASP A 96 -1.31 -15.25 -0.46
CA ASP A 96 -0.25 -16.08 0.15
C ASP A 96 0.24 -15.49 1.47
N PHE A 97 0.52 -14.19 1.46
CA PHE A 97 0.94 -13.45 2.64
C PHE A 97 -0.15 -13.44 3.73
N MET A 98 -1.39 -13.09 3.38
CA MET A 98 -2.48 -12.99 4.35
C MET A 98 -2.85 -14.33 4.98
N LYS A 99 -2.76 -15.45 4.24
CA LYS A 99 -2.96 -16.80 4.80
C LYS A 99 -1.99 -17.12 5.93
N LYS A 100 -0.76 -16.61 5.85
CA LYS A 100 0.30 -16.84 6.83
C LYS A 100 0.13 -15.95 8.07
N HIS A 101 -0.33 -14.71 7.89
CA HIS A 101 -0.26 -13.67 8.91
C HIS A 101 -1.61 -13.23 9.51
N ASP A 102 -2.76 -13.52 8.88
CA ASP A 102 -4.09 -13.21 9.42
C ASP A 102 -4.92 -14.50 9.62
N PRO A 103 -5.13 -14.97 10.87
CA PRO A 103 -5.92 -16.16 11.16
C PRO A 103 -7.38 -16.09 10.71
N HIS A 104 -7.97 -14.89 10.70
CA HIS A 104 -9.34 -14.69 10.22
C HIS A 104 -9.42 -14.92 8.71
N ILE A 105 -8.50 -14.30 7.95
CA ILE A 105 -8.40 -14.49 6.50
C ILE A 105 -8.05 -15.92 6.14
N ARG A 106 -7.13 -16.56 6.89
CA ARG A 106 -6.82 -17.98 6.73
C ARG A 106 -8.07 -18.84 6.82
N LYS A 107 -8.87 -18.68 7.89
CA LYS A 107 -10.12 -19.42 8.10
C LYS A 107 -11.14 -19.11 7.01
N LEU A 108 -11.24 -17.85 6.58
CA LEU A 108 -12.18 -17.42 5.54
C LEU A 108 -11.84 -18.05 4.18
N ILE A 109 -10.56 -18.09 3.81
CA ILE A 109 -10.09 -18.71 2.57
C ILE A 109 -10.21 -20.23 2.61
N GLU A 110 -9.84 -20.87 3.73
CA GLU A 110 -9.98 -22.31 3.92
C GLU A 110 -11.45 -22.76 3.82
N ASN A 111 -12.38 -21.97 4.35
CA ASN A 111 -13.82 -22.20 4.24
C ASN A 111 -14.38 -21.87 2.83
N ARG A 112 -13.78 -20.92 2.11
CA ARG A 112 -14.18 -20.53 0.75
C ARG A 112 -13.77 -21.50 -0.35
N ARG A 113 -13.00 -22.57 -0.10
CA ARG A 113 -12.66 -23.63 -1.09
C ARG A 113 -13.86 -24.28 -1.81
N LYS A 114 -15.11 -23.90 -1.47
CA LYS A 114 -16.36 -24.27 -2.14
C LYS A 114 -16.97 -23.17 -3.05
N LEU A 115 -16.39 -21.96 -3.12
CA LEU A 115 -16.84 -20.82 -3.92
C LEU A 115 -15.72 -20.38 -4.90
N ASN A 116 -16.07 -19.63 -5.94
CA ASN A 116 -15.15 -19.25 -7.03
C ASN A 116 -13.91 -18.48 -6.55
N ASP A 117 -12.73 -19.12 -6.67
CA ASP A 117 -11.42 -18.60 -6.28
C ASP A 117 -10.96 -17.36 -7.07
N LYS A 118 -11.64 -17.02 -8.17
CA LYS A 118 -11.27 -15.88 -9.05
C LYS A 118 -11.85 -14.53 -8.64
N LEU A 119 -12.71 -14.48 -7.62
CA LEU A 119 -13.28 -13.22 -7.14
C LEU A 119 -12.38 -12.63 -6.04
N PRO A 120 -11.87 -11.39 -6.20
CA PRO A 120 -11.04 -10.75 -5.18
C PRO A 120 -11.80 -10.68 -3.85
N ASN A 121 -11.11 -10.99 -2.75
CA ASN A 121 -11.68 -10.82 -1.42
C ASN A 121 -11.45 -9.36 -0.99
N PRO A 122 -12.49 -8.52 -0.90
CA PRO A 122 -12.32 -7.13 -0.47
C PRO A 122 -11.63 -7.05 0.89
N GLU A 123 -11.84 -8.02 1.79
CA GLU A 123 -11.15 -8.06 3.08
C GLU A 123 -9.64 -8.30 2.96
N VAL A 124 -9.19 -9.07 1.97
CA VAL A 124 -7.74 -9.25 1.70
C VAL A 124 -7.17 -7.92 1.25
N SER A 125 -7.78 -7.26 0.27
CA SER A 125 -7.29 -5.99 -0.24
C SER A 125 -7.29 -4.89 0.83
N ILE A 126 -8.30 -4.84 1.70
CA ILE A 126 -8.42 -3.86 2.78
C ILE A 126 -7.39 -4.11 3.89
N ARG A 127 -7.20 -5.37 4.31
CA ARG A 127 -6.33 -5.71 5.45
C ARG A 127 -4.87 -5.90 5.07
N PHE A 128 -4.58 -6.17 3.81
CA PHE A 128 -3.24 -6.48 3.33
C PHE A 128 -2.22 -5.39 3.64
N PRO A 129 -2.46 -4.08 3.39
CA PRO A 129 -1.47 -3.06 3.67
C PRO A 129 -1.00 -3.08 5.12
N ASN A 130 -1.94 -2.99 6.08
CA ASN A 130 -1.61 -2.98 7.51
C ASN A 130 -0.92 -4.29 7.93
N THR A 131 -1.46 -5.43 7.51
CA THR A 131 -0.88 -6.75 7.86
C THR A 131 0.53 -6.89 7.29
N PHE A 132 0.78 -6.40 6.07
CA PHE A 132 2.08 -6.40 5.44
C PHE A 132 3.07 -5.53 6.22
N PHE A 133 2.73 -4.29 6.53
CA PHE A 133 3.62 -3.40 7.28
C PHE A 133 3.98 -3.91 8.67
N ILE A 134 3.06 -4.62 9.35
CA ILE A 134 3.30 -5.18 10.68
C ILE A 134 4.20 -6.43 10.63
N ASN A 135 4.04 -7.27 9.60
CA ASN A 135 4.58 -8.64 9.62
C ASN A 135 5.65 -8.92 8.57
N ALA A 136 5.84 -8.06 7.57
CA ALA A 136 6.74 -8.32 6.45
C ALA A 136 8.20 -8.32 6.92
N GLU A 137 8.96 -9.28 6.42
CA GLU A 137 10.41 -9.35 6.59
C GLU A 137 11.14 -8.91 5.31
N ALA A 138 12.48 -8.84 5.36
CA ALA A 138 13.30 -8.42 4.22
C ALA A 138 12.99 -9.19 2.92
N HIS A 139 12.71 -10.51 3.03
CA HIS A 139 12.30 -11.31 1.88
C HIS A 139 10.96 -10.90 1.26
N ASP A 140 10.00 -10.51 2.08
CA ASP A 140 8.67 -10.11 1.61
C ASP A 140 8.75 -8.81 0.82
N TYR A 141 9.55 -7.84 1.29
CA TYR A 141 9.84 -6.62 0.55
C TYR A 141 10.61 -6.88 -0.74
N LEU A 142 11.63 -7.74 -0.71
CA LEU A 142 12.38 -8.13 -1.92
C LEU A 142 11.43 -8.73 -2.97
N ARG A 143 10.56 -9.66 -2.55
CA ARG A 143 9.57 -10.30 -3.43
C ARG A 143 8.55 -9.30 -3.95
N LEU A 144 8.03 -8.40 -3.11
CA LEU A 144 7.10 -7.34 -3.50
C LEU A 144 7.70 -6.42 -4.58
N MET A 145 8.93 -5.96 -4.38
CA MET A 145 9.61 -5.07 -5.32
C MET A 145 9.92 -5.76 -6.65
N ARG A 146 10.36 -7.03 -6.60
CA ARG A 146 10.58 -7.85 -7.80
C ARG A 146 9.30 -8.00 -8.61
N LEU A 147 8.20 -8.37 -7.97
CA LEU A 147 6.91 -8.58 -8.64
C LEU A 147 6.37 -7.29 -9.25
N ASN A 148 6.52 -6.15 -8.57
CA ASN A 148 6.15 -4.84 -9.10
C ASN A 148 6.94 -4.46 -10.35
N LYS A 149 8.25 -4.78 -10.40
CA LYS A 149 9.08 -4.60 -11.60
C LYS A 149 8.80 -5.65 -12.69
N LYS A 150 7.91 -6.61 -12.44
CA LYS A 150 7.58 -7.74 -13.32
C LYS A 150 8.80 -8.60 -13.67
N LEU A 151 9.74 -8.73 -12.74
CA LEU A 151 10.96 -9.51 -12.93
C LEU A 151 10.73 -10.97 -12.50
N SER A 152 11.08 -11.90 -13.39
CA SER A 152 11.15 -13.32 -13.07
C SER A 152 12.33 -13.64 -12.14
N ASN A 153 12.29 -14.81 -11.50
CA ASN A 153 13.40 -15.28 -10.67
C ASN A 153 14.70 -15.36 -11.47
N LYS A 154 14.63 -15.87 -12.70
CA LYS A 154 15.75 -15.93 -13.64
C LYS A 154 16.36 -14.55 -13.93
N GLU A 155 15.53 -13.57 -14.30
CA GLU A 155 16.01 -12.21 -14.59
C GLU A 155 16.66 -11.56 -13.37
N MET A 156 16.13 -11.79 -12.17
CA MET A 156 16.77 -11.31 -10.95
C MET A 156 18.11 -11.99 -10.67
N ALA A 157 18.19 -13.31 -10.86
CA ALA A 157 19.43 -14.06 -10.70
C ALA A 157 20.51 -13.54 -11.67
N GLU A 158 20.16 -13.33 -12.94
CA GLU A 158 21.03 -12.75 -13.96
C GLU A 158 21.50 -11.35 -13.56
N LYS A 159 20.57 -10.49 -13.11
CA LYS A 159 20.90 -9.14 -12.63
C LYS A 159 21.82 -9.14 -11.43
N LEU A 160 21.78 -10.16 -10.56
CA LEU A 160 22.64 -10.31 -9.39
C LEU A 160 23.93 -11.11 -9.67
N GLY A 161 24.04 -11.74 -10.85
CA GLY A 161 25.18 -12.57 -11.21
C GLY A 161 25.23 -13.91 -10.48
N ILE A 162 24.07 -14.48 -10.12
CA ILE A 162 23.95 -15.77 -9.43
C ILE A 162 23.04 -16.73 -10.19
N LYS A 163 23.07 -18.02 -9.83
CA LYS A 163 22.16 -19.01 -10.41
C LYS A 163 20.72 -18.80 -9.91
N GLU A 164 19.74 -19.16 -10.73
CA GLU A 164 18.32 -19.00 -10.39
C GLU A 164 17.93 -19.75 -9.11
N GLU A 165 18.45 -20.97 -8.90
CA GLU A 165 18.17 -21.73 -7.68
C GLU A 165 18.74 -21.06 -6.43
N GLN A 166 19.89 -20.40 -6.57
CA GLN A 166 20.50 -19.63 -5.49
C GLN A 166 19.67 -18.40 -5.17
N TYR A 167 19.17 -17.70 -6.19
CA TYR A 167 18.28 -16.55 -6.01
C TYR A 167 16.98 -16.95 -5.31
N ILE A 168 16.32 -18.03 -5.75
CA ILE A 168 15.07 -18.50 -5.13
C ILE A 168 15.27 -18.82 -3.64
N LYS A 169 16.38 -19.50 -3.31
CA LYS A 169 16.72 -19.83 -1.92
C LYS A 169 17.03 -18.58 -1.10
N MET A 170 17.74 -17.61 -1.69
CA MET A 170 18.08 -16.34 -1.07
C MET A 170 16.82 -15.50 -0.82
N GLU A 171 15.98 -15.30 -1.84
CA GLU A 171 14.72 -14.55 -1.72
C GLU A 171 13.85 -15.16 -0.62
N SER A 172 13.61 -16.47 -0.62
CA SER A 172 12.71 -17.11 0.36
C SER A 172 13.16 -17.06 1.83
N LYS A 173 14.39 -16.64 2.12
CA LYS A 173 14.98 -16.69 3.48
C LYS A 173 15.74 -15.43 3.88
N MET A 174 15.74 -14.40 3.05
CA MET A 174 16.47 -13.17 3.34
C MET A 174 15.90 -12.51 4.59
N THR A 175 16.78 -12.20 5.53
CA THR A 175 16.48 -11.46 6.75
C THR A 175 17.33 -10.20 6.78
N TYR A 176 16.96 -9.23 7.62
CA TYR A 176 17.71 -7.98 7.75
C TYR A 176 19.18 -8.19 8.18
N SER A 177 19.46 -9.27 8.89
CA SER A 177 20.80 -9.61 9.37
C SER A 177 21.52 -10.67 8.51
N SER A 178 20.97 -11.03 7.35
CA SER A 178 21.56 -12.08 6.52
C SER A 178 22.79 -11.58 5.76
N LEU A 179 23.79 -12.45 5.59
CA LEU A 179 25.02 -12.11 4.85
C LEU A 179 24.70 -11.77 3.39
N GLU A 180 23.70 -12.43 2.82
CA GLU A 180 23.24 -12.18 1.46
C GLU A 180 22.69 -10.76 1.31
N LEU A 181 21.98 -10.22 2.31
CA LEU A 181 21.51 -8.85 2.25
C LEU A 181 22.69 -7.88 2.21
N GLU A 182 23.70 -8.05 3.07
CA GLU A 182 24.93 -7.24 3.03
C GLU A 182 25.62 -7.33 1.68
N GLN A 183 25.74 -8.54 1.14
CA GLN A 183 26.45 -8.79 -0.11
C GLN A 183 25.75 -8.17 -1.32
N TYR A 184 24.42 -8.21 -1.38
CA TYR A 184 23.65 -7.79 -2.55
C TYR A 184 22.97 -6.42 -2.39
N SER A 185 23.11 -5.77 -1.23
CA SER A 185 22.42 -4.53 -0.85
C SER A 185 22.47 -3.44 -1.93
N THR A 186 23.68 -3.05 -2.34
CA THR A 186 23.89 -2.01 -3.36
C THR A 186 23.26 -2.40 -4.71
N ARG A 187 23.46 -3.64 -5.13
CA ARG A 187 23.00 -4.11 -6.44
C ARG A 187 21.47 -4.25 -6.49
N LEU A 188 20.86 -4.70 -5.40
CA LEU A 188 19.39 -4.68 -5.23
C LEU A 188 18.87 -3.25 -5.26
N GLY A 189 19.58 -2.32 -4.61
CA GLY A 189 19.23 -0.90 -4.61
C GLY A 189 19.23 -0.31 -6.01
N GLU A 190 20.26 -0.56 -6.81
CA GLU A 190 20.34 -0.18 -8.23
C GLU A 190 19.19 -0.77 -9.07
N ILE A 191 18.89 -2.07 -8.90
CA ILE A 191 17.82 -2.75 -9.64
C ILE A 191 16.45 -2.10 -9.35
N PHE A 192 16.20 -1.77 -8.09
CA PHE A 192 14.91 -1.26 -7.66
C PHE A 192 14.79 0.26 -7.76
N GLY A 193 15.91 0.97 -7.85
CA GLY A 193 15.97 2.44 -7.80
C GLY A 193 15.86 2.98 -6.38
N VAL A 194 16.41 2.25 -5.41
CA VAL A 194 16.46 2.63 -3.98
C VAL A 194 17.92 2.51 -3.53
N GLU A 195 18.71 3.59 -3.69
CA GLU A 195 20.17 3.69 -3.44
C GLU A 195 20.82 2.39 -2.94
N GLU A 196 20.74 2.14 -1.62
CA GLU A 196 21.13 0.90 -0.99
C GLU A 196 19.91 0.17 -0.40
N PHE A 197 19.68 -1.09 -0.78
CA PHE A 197 18.47 -1.83 -0.42
C PHE A 197 18.34 -2.10 1.09
N LYS A 198 19.46 -2.38 1.77
CA LYS A 198 19.46 -2.60 3.23
C LYS A 198 19.14 -1.32 4.00
N ASP A 199 19.68 -0.18 3.57
CA ASP A 199 19.37 1.12 4.17
C ASP A 199 17.92 1.52 3.91
N TRP A 200 17.41 1.21 2.71
CA TRP A 200 15.99 1.35 2.39
C TRP A 200 15.12 0.46 3.29
N LEU A 201 15.48 -0.81 3.51
CA LEU A 201 14.76 -1.68 4.45
C LEU A 201 14.79 -1.15 5.88
N LEU A 202 15.94 -0.64 6.33
CA LEU A 202 16.05 -0.03 7.66
C LEU A 202 15.08 1.14 7.80
N PHE A 203 15.03 2.02 6.79
CA PHE A 203 14.08 3.11 6.73
C PHE A 203 12.63 2.63 6.81
N VAL A 204 12.27 1.63 5.99
CA VAL A 204 10.92 1.07 5.99
C VAL A 204 10.58 0.54 7.38
N PHE A 205 11.44 -0.28 7.99
CA PHE A 205 11.19 -0.83 9.33
C PHE A 205 11.15 0.21 10.45
N THR A 206 11.80 1.37 10.28
CA THR A 206 11.74 2.44 11.29
C THR A 206 10.54 3.36 11.12
N GLU A 207 10.05 3.56 9.91
CA GLU A 207 8.96 4.50 9.63
C GLU A 207 7.58 3.84 9.64
N THR A 208 7.46 2.59 9.19
CA THR A 208 6.15 1.92 9.09
C THR A 208 5.48 1.68 10.45
N PRO A 209 6.19 1.37 11.56
CA PRO A 209 5.56 1.24 12.87
C PRO A 209 5.18 2.58 13.52
N ASN A 210 5.77 3.69 13.06
CA ASN A 210 5.49 5.05 13.54
C ASN A 210 4.36 5.72 12.76
N GLN A 211 3.97 5.15 11.63
CA GLN A 211 2.66 5.42 11.06
C GLN A 211 1.66 4.69 11.93
N ASN A 212 0.81 5.44 12.63
CA ASN A 212 -0.47 4.89 13.04
C ASN A 212 -1.13 4.38 11.75
N PHE A 213 -0.97 3.09 11.41
CA PHE A 213 -1.87 2.43 10.49
C PHE A 213 -3.17 2.39 11.26
N VAL A 214 -3.93 3.45 11.05
CA VAL A 214 -5.19 3.73 11.69
C VAL A 214 -6.06 2.49 11.51
N ASP A 215 -6.29 1.78 12.62
CA ASP A 215 -7.30 0.73 12.70
C ASP A 215 -8.73 1.29 12.43
N ASP A 216 -8.89 2.62 12.32
CA ASP A 216 -10.07 3.27 11.74
C ASP A 216 -10.01 3.30 10.21
N TYR A 217 -10.09 2.13 9.59
CA TYR A 217 -10.58 2.08 8.21
C TYR A 217 -12.01 2.61 8.18
N THR A 218 -12.26 3.68 7.43
CA THR A 218 -13.63 4.08 7.08
C THR A 218 -13.91 3.59 5.67
N PRO A 219 -15.05 2.91 5.40
CA PRO A 219 -15.39 2.41 4.06
C PRO A 219 -15.18 3.42 2.94
N GLU A 220 -15.37 4.71 3.24
CA GLU A 220 -15.20 5.86 2.37
C GLU A 220 -13.79 5.94 1.73
N ASP A 221 -12.73 5.50 2.43
CA ASP A 221 -11.33 5.64 2.00
C ASP A 221 -10.94 4.73 0.83
N VAL A 222 -11.74 3.70 0.53
CA VAL A 222 -11.48 2.76 -0.58
C VAL A 222 -12.64 2.68 -1.59
N MET A 223 -13.64 3.56 -1.46
CA MET A 223 -14.72 3.63 -2.44
C MET A 223 -14.19 4.18 -3.75
N LYS A 224 -14.42 3.44 -4.84
CA LYS A 224 -14.16 3.91 -6.20
C LYS A 224 -15.48 4.32 -6.83
N GLU A 225 -15.57 5.57 -7.25
CA GLU A 225 -16.74 6.07 -7.96
C GLU A 225 -16.83 5.45 -9.36
N ILE A 226 -18.02 4.95 -9.71
CA ILE A 226 -18.33 4.44 -11.04
C ILE A 226 -19.56 5.19 -11.55
N THR A 227 -19.41 5.92 -12.65
CA THR A 227 -20.51 6.60 -13.33
C THR A 227 -21.16 5.65 -14.34
N VAL A 228 -22.48 5.50 -14.28
CA VAL A 228 -23.26 4.71 -15.25
C VAL A 228 -24.29 5.59 -15.93
N THR A 229 -24.29 5.59 -17.25
CA THR A 229 -25.27 6.32 -18.07
C THR A 229 -26.37 5.35 -18.52
N VAL A 230 -27.62 5.76 -18.36
CA VAL A 230 -28.79 4.97 -18.78
C VAL A 230 -29.72 5.81 -19.67
N PRO A 231 -30.45 5.20 -20.61
CA PRO A 231 -31.40 5.93 -21.43
C PRO A 231 -32.60 6.38 -20.58
N SER A 232 -32.86 7.69 -20.55
CA SER A 232 -34.05 8.25 -19.89
C SER A 232 -35.33 8.05 -20.69
N VAL A 233 -35.22 7.69 -21.98
CA VAL A 233 -36.35 7.40 -22.86
C VAL A 233 -36.16 6.04 -23.49
N VAL A 234 -37.14 5.16 -23.31
CA VAL A 234 -37.10 3.78 -23.80
C VAL A 234 -38.31 3.51 -24.69
N LYS A 235 -38.06 2.81 -25.81
CA LYS A 235 -39.11 2.34 -26.72
C LYS A 235 -39.79 1.10 -26.14
N LYS A 236 -41.11 1.13 -26.02
CA LYS A 236 -41.95 0.03 -25.52
C LYS A 236 -43.05 -0.34 -26.51
N TYR A 237 -43.66 -1.49 -26.24
CA TYR A 237 -44.76 -2.06 -27.01
C TYR A 237 -45.91 -2.33 -26.05
N ASP A 238 -47.13 -1.94 -26.42
CA ASP A 238 -48.32 -2.33 -25.67
C ASP A 238 -48.76 -3.76 -26.02
N SER A 239 -49.84 -4.23 -25.39
CA SER A 239 -50.41 -5.56 -25.60
C SER A 239 -50.81 -5.83 -27.07
N ASP A 240 -51.06 -4.78 -27.84
CA ASP A 240 -51.46 -4.85 -29.25
C ASP A 240 -50.26 -4.67 -30.20
N GLY A 241 -49.04 -4.57 -29.66
CA GLY A 241 -47.79 -4.44 -30.41
C GLY A 241 -47.52 -3.03 -30.93
N LYS A 242 -48.28 -2.02 -30.50
CA LYS A 242 -48.09 -0.62 -30.91
C LYS A 242 -46.92 -0.03 -30.13
N VAL A 243 -46.06 0.69 -30.86
CA VAL A 243 -44.88 1.36 -30.31
C VAL A 243 -45.28 2.61 -29.55
N PHE A 244 -44.74 2.77 -28.34
CA PHE A 244 -44.75 4.03 -27.60
C PHE A 244 -43.39 4.28 -26.93
N PHE A 245 -43.15 5.52 -26.50
CA PHE A 245 -41.93 5.89 -25.79
C PHE A 245 -42.27 6.21 -24.35
N GLN A 246 -41.54 5.61 -23.42
CA GLN A 246 -41.66 5.89 -21.99
C GLN A 246 -40.44 6.69 -21.55
N SER A 247 -40.71 7.88 -20.99
CA SER A 247 -39.70 8.70 -20.33
C SER A 247 -39.68 8.41 -18.83
N TYR A 248 -38.48 8.43 -18.25
CA TYR A 248 -38.25 8.24 -16.83
C TYR A 248 -37.53 9.47 -16.27
N ASN A 249 -37.99 9.94 -15.12
CA ASN A 249 -37.27 10.93 -14.33
C ASN A 249 -36.10 10.30 -13.56
N GLU A 250 -35.27 11.12 -12.92
CA GLU A 250 -34.07 10.64 -12.23
C GLU A 250 -34.38 9.62 -11.12
N ASP A 251 -35.41 9.85 -10.31
CA ASP A 251 -35.79 8.93 -9.24
C ASP A 251 -36.27 7.57 -9.80
N GLN A 252 -37.05 7.60 -10.87
CA GLN A 252 -37.50 6.38 -11.57
C GLN A 252 -36.32 5.63 -12.18
N LEU A 253 -35.35 6.34 -12.77
CA LEU A 253 -34.12 5.74 -13.28
C LEU A 253 -33.29 5.10 -12.16
N ARG A 254 -33.14 5.77 -11.01
CA ARG A 254 -32.45 5.23 -9.83
C ARG A 254 -33.14 3.97 -9.31
N GLN A 255 -34.47 4.00 -9.14
CA GLN A 255 -35.24 2.84 -8.71
C GLN A 255 -35.16 1.69 -9.71
N ASN A 256 -35.25 1.97 -11.00
CA ASN A 256 -35.13 0.96 -12.04
C ASN A 256 -33.73 0.35 -12.07
N PHE A 257 -32.68 1.14 -11.82
CA PHE A 257 -31.32 0.64 -11.71
C PHE A 257 -31.14 -0.36 -10.56
N SER A 258 -31.91 -0.22 -9.47
CA SER A 258 -31.91 -1.16 -8.35
C SER A 258 -32.77 -2.41 -8.54
N LYS A 259 -33.61 -2.48 -9.59
CA LYS A 259 -34.53 -3.60 -9.82
C LYS A 259 -33.91 -4.67 -10.70
N LEU A 260 -33.81 -5.89 -10.18
CA LEU A 260 -33.19 -7.00 -10.90
C LEU A 260 -33.96 -7.37 -12.17
N GLU A 261 -35.29 -7.25 -12.16
CA GLU A 261 -36.16 -7.48 -13.31
C GLU A 261 -35.83 -6.48 -14.43
N HIS A 262 -35.59 -5.23 -14.07
CA HIS A 262 -35.25 -4.18 -15.02
C HIS A 262 -33.83 -4.38 -15.57
N ILE A 263 -32.86 -4.79 -14.74
CA ILE A 263 -31.50 -5.13 -15.18
C ILE A 263 -31.52 -6.29 -16.19
N LEU A 264 -32.30 -7.33 -15.91
CA LEU A 264 -32.42 -8.52 -16.75
C LEU A 264 -33.25 -8.29 -18.03
N SER A 265 -34.13 -7.30 -18.03
CA SER A 265 -34.97 -6.95 -19.19
C SER A 265 -34.31 -5.93 -20.13
N ASP A 266 -33.22 -5.29 -19.71
CA ASP A 266 -32.48 -4.31 -20.50
C ASP A 266 -31.50 -5.00 -21.48
N ASP A 267 -31.14 -4.30 -22.56
CA ASP A 267 -30.20 -4.72 -23.60
C ASP A 267 -28.74 -4.70 -23.14
N ARG A 268 -28.49 -4.38 -21.85
CA ARG A 268 -27.17 -4.39 -21.25
C ARG A 268 -26.49 -5.74 -21.39
N LEU A 269 -25.18 -5.69 -21.66
CA LEU A 269 -24.34 -6.88 -21.67
C LEU A 269 -24.13 -7.33 -20.22
N LEU A 270 -24.74 -8.47 -19.87
CA LEU A 270 -24.62 -9.09 -18.56
C LEU A 270 -23.78 -10.35 -18.68
N THR A 271 -22.84 -10.54 -17.76
CA THR A 271 -22.03 -11.75 -17.70
C THR A 271 -22.26 -12.52 -16.42
N TYR A 272 -22.32 -13.84 -16.51
CA TYR A 272 -22.33 -14.75 -15.37
C TYR A 272 -21.15 -15.70 -15.50
N TYR A 273 -20.24 -15.71 -14.51
CA TYR A 273 -18.97 -16.44 -14.56
C TYR A 273 -18.15 -16.24 -15.85
N GLY A 274 -18.08 -14.99 -16.34
CA GLY A 274 -17.34 -14.64 -17.56
C GLY A 274 -18.01 -15.04 -18.87
N ARG A 275 -19.20 -15.64 -18.84
CA ARG A 275 -20.03 -15.91 -20.03
C ARG A 275 -21.10 -14.83 -20.19
N VAL A 276 -21.28 -14.32 -21.41
CA VAL A 276 -22.37 -13.38 -21.74
C VAL A 276 -23.73 -14.11 -21.67
N LEU A 277 -24.67 -13.53 -20.94
CA LEU A 277 -26.05 -14.01 -20.85
C LEU A 277 -26.81 -13.67 -22.12
N THR A 278 -27.37 -14.69 -22.77
CA THR A 278 -28.26 -14.49 -23.93
C THR A 278 -29.64 -14.00 -23.49
N SER A 279 -30.42 -13.43 -24.39
CA SER A 279 -31.82 -13.03 -24.09
C SER A 279 -32.65 -14.21 -23.58
N LYS A 280 -32.38 -15.43 -24.08
CA LYS A 280 -33.02 -16.66 -23.60
C LYS A 280 -32.60 -17.02 -22.17
N ASP A 281 -31.35 -16.78 -21.80
CA ASP A 281 -30.85 -17.01 -20.44
C ASP A 281 -31.49 -16.02 -19.47
N LYS A 282 -31.54 -14.73 -19.83
CA LYS A 282 -32.18 -13.68 -19.02
C LYS A 282 -33.67 -13.98 -18.79
N GLN A 283 -34.40 -14.41 -19.82
CA GLN A 283 -35.82 -14.81 -19.69
C GLN A 283 -36.04 -16.03 -18.80
N LYS A 284 -35.11 -17.00 -18.79
CA LYS A 284 -35.19 -18.14 -17.87
C LYS A 284 -34.99 -17.70 -16.43
N ILE A 285 -34.04 -16.80 -16.19
CA ILE A 285 -33.77 -16.27 -14.85
C ILE A 285 -35.00 -15.51 -14.34
N LEU A 286 -35.62 -14.66 -15.16
CA LEU A 286 -36.85 -13.95 -14.82
C LEU A 286 -37.98 -14.92 -14.42
N ARG A 287 -38.23 -15.95 -15.23
CA ARG A 287 -39.24 -16.97 -14.90
C ARG A 287 -38.95 -17.73 -13.60
N VAL A 288 -37.69 -18.04 -13.33
CA VAL A 288 -37.32 -18.68 -12.07
C VAL A 288 -37.59 -17.74 -10.89
N MET A 289 -37.28 -16.44 -11.04
CA MET A 289 -37.57 -15.45 -10.00
C MET A 289 -39.07 -15.30 -9.75
N GLU A 290 -39.89 -15.22 -10.81
CA GLU A 290 -41.36 -15.19 -10.70
C GLU A 290 -41.86 -16.35 -9.85
N ILE A 291 -41.42 -17.58 -10.14
CA ILE A 291 -41.82 -18.79 -9.40
C ILE A 291 -41.33 -18.78 -7.94
N LEU A 292 -40.18 -18.17 -7.66
CA LEU A 292 -39.59 -18.15 -6.31
C LEU A 292 -40.20 -17.08 -5.40
N PHE A 293 -40.79 -16.02 -5.97
CA PHE A 293 -41.29 -14.86 -5.24
C PHE A 293 -42.81 -14.66 -5.34
N GLU A 294 -43.53 -15.48 -6.12
CA GLU A 294 -44.97 -15.74 -5.98
C GLU A 294 -45.27 -16.65 -4.78
#